data_AF-A0A662PWX8-F1
#
_entry.id   AF-A0A662PWX8-F1
#
_cell.length_a   1.000
_cell.length_b   1.000
_cell.length_c   1.000
_cell.angle_alpha   90.00
_cell.angle_beta   90.00
_cell.angle_gamma   90.00
#
_symmetry.space_group_name_H-M   'P 1'
#
loop_
_entity.id
_entity.type
_entity.pdbx_description
1 polymer ?
#
loop_
_entity_poly.entity_id
_entity_poly.type
_entity_poly.pdbx_seq_one_letter_code
_entity_poly.pdbx_strand_id
1 'polypeptide(L)'
;MEREVIYKKIRSIKELREFITDYLIEHSEMRAKAMLSQNTFVIAYEQGFLDALKTIRDLLSKEGLLMYRYVFNEEQKREEDENRDTF
;
A
#
# COMPACT_ATOMS: atom_id res chain seq x y z
N MET A 1 -20.71 -1.06 -2.92
CA MET A 1 -19.75 -0.36 -3.80
C MET A 1 -18.54 -1.25 -3.94
N GLU A 2 -18.36 -1.86 -5.10
CA GLU A 2 -17.12 -2.58 -5.41
C GLU A 2 -16.00 -1.55 -5.51
N ARG A 3 -14.94 -1.70 -4.70
CA ARG A 3 -13.76 -0.85 -4.82
C ARG A 3 -12.97 -1.35 -6.02
N GLU A 4 -12.78 -0.51 -7.03
CA GLU A 4 -11.82 -0.79 -8.10
C GLU A 4 -10.43 -0.93 -7.48
N VAL A 5 -9.88 -2.14 -7.55
CA VAL A 5 -8.51 -2.41 -7.12
C VAL A 5 -7.61 -2.22 -8.33
N ILE A 6 -6.84 -1.12 -8.33
CA ILE A 6 -5.86 -0.84 -9.38
C ILE A 6 -4.53 -1.49 -8.97
N TYR A 7 -4.09 -2.50 -9.73
CA TYR A 7 -2.78 -3.13 -9.55
C TYR A 7 -1.71 -2.36 -10.32
N LYS A 8 -0.73 -1.79 -9.62
CA LYS A 8 0.42 -1.11 -10.24
C LYS A 8 1.70 -1.87 -9.95
N LYS A 9 2.35 -2.40 -11.00
CA LYS A 9 3.64 -3.09 -10.88
C LYS A 9 4.78 -2.06 -10.78
N ILE A 10 5.42 -1.98 -9.62
CA ILE A 10 6.57 -1.12 -9.36
C ILE A 10 7.85 -1.86 -9.76
N ARG A 11 8.62 -1.30 -10.70
CA ARG A 11 9.80 -1.95 -11.31
C ARG A 11 11.12 -1.42 -10.79
N SER A 12 11.10 -0.30 -10.06
CA SER A 12 12.32 0.31 -9.51
C SER A 12 12.09 0.97 -8.15
N ILE A 13 13.17 1.13 -7.39
CA ILE A 13 13.14 1.90 -6.12
C ILE A 13 12.73 3.36 -6.37
N LYS A 14 13.09 3.93 -7.53
CA LYS A 14 12.69 5.30 -7.90
C LYS A 14 11.17 5.40 -8.05
N GLU A 15 10.56 4.49 -8.83
CA GLU A 15 9.11 4.43 -8.98
C GLU A 15 8.40 4.19 -7.65
N LEU A 16 8.98 3.36 -6.75
CA LEU A 16 8.43 3.14 -5.42
C LEU A 16 8.37 4.44 -4.60
N ARG A 17 9.45 5.21 -4.64
CA ARG A 17 9.54 6.48 -3.90
C ARG A 17 8.57 7.52 -4.45
N GLU A 18 8.47 7.63 -5.77
CA GLU A 18 7.50 8.53 -6.43
C GLU A 18 6.07 8.12 -6.07
N PHE A 19 5.73 6.84 -6.20
CA PHE A 19 4.41 6.31 -5.83
C PHE A 19 4.04 6.62 -4.37
N ILE A 20 4.94 6.35 -3.42
CA ILE A 20 4.71 6.65 -2.00
C ILE A 20 4.52 8.16 -1.78
N THR A 21 5.35 8.98 -2.44
CA THR A 21 5.33 10.43 -2.28
C THR A 21 4.01 11.03 -2.77
N ASP A 22 3.56 10.63 -3.96
CA ASP A 22 2.32 11.14 -4.55
C ASP A 22 1.11 10.82 -3.65
N TYR A 23 1.02 9.58 -3.16
CA TYR A 23 -0.07 9.18 -2.26
C TYR A 23 -0.03 9.87 -0.90
N LEU A 24 1.17 10.11 -0.34
CA LEU A 24 1.29 10.88 0.89
C LEU A 24 0.89 12.34 0.72
N ILE A 25 1.18 12.94 -0.44
CA ILE A 25 0.75 14.30 -0.77
C ILE A 25 -0.78 14.34 -0.87
N GLU A 26 -1.38 13.47 -1.68
CA GLU A 26 -2.83 13.41 -1.88
C GLU A 26 -3.58 13.23 -0.55
N HIS A 27 -3.11 12.30 0.30
CA HIS A 27 -3.71 12.07 1.61
C HIS A 27 -3.55 13.28 2.54
N SER A 28 -2.40 13.97 2.48
CA SER A 28 -2.16 15.19 3.26
C SER A 28 -3.09 16.34 2.84
N GLU A 29 -3.37 16.48 1.54
CA GLU A 29 -4.32 17.46 1.01
C GLU A 29 -5.75 17.16 1.47
N MET A 30 -6.17 15.89 1.42
CA MET A 30 -7.47 15.47 1.94
C MET A 30 -7.61 15.73 3.44
N ARG A 31 -6.54 15.47 4.20
CA ARG A 31 -6.48 15.75 5.64
C ARG A 31 -6.62 17.25 5.93
N ALA A 32 -5.88 18.09 5.21
CA ALA A 32 -5.97 19.55 5.33
C ALA A 32 -7.37 20.05 4.98
N LYS A 33 -7.99 19.54 3.92
CA LYS A 33 -9.36 19.87 3.53
C LYS A 33 -10.39 19.48 4.60
N ALA A 34 -10.24 18.31 5.23
CA ALA A 34 -11.09 17.87 6.32
C ALA A 34 -10.95 18.76 7.57
N MET A 35 -9.72 19.20 7.89
CA MET A 35 -9.47 20.15 8.99
C MET A 35 -10.14 21.50 8.75
N LEU A 36 -9.97 22.07 7.55
CA LEU A 36 -10.52 23.39 7.20
C LEU A 36 -12.05 23.38 7.16
N SER A 37 -12.65 22.27 6.79
CA SER A 37 -14.11 22.11 6.74
C SER A 37 -14.74 21.76 8.10
N GLN A 38 -13.95 21.72 9.19
CA GLN A 38 -14.38 21.26 10.52
C GLN A 38 -15.11 19.91 10.49
N ASN A 39 -14.70 19.05 9.55
CA ASN A 39 -15.32 17.75 9.37
C ASN A 39 -14.93 16.84 10.54
N THR A 40 -15.92 16.26 11.23
CA THR A 40 -15.69 15.31 12.33
C THR A 40 -14.90 14.06 11.91
N PHE A 41 -14.91 13.72 10.62
CA PHE A 41 -14.10 12.62 10.07
C PHE A 41 -12.59 12.92 9.99
N VAL A 42 -12.13 14.11 10.38
CA VAL A 42 -10.69 14.46 10.37
C VAL A 42 -9.84 13.45 11.14
N ILE A 43 -10.38 12.87 12.22
CA ILE A 43 -9.72 11.85 13.04
C ILE A 43 -9.42 10.59 12.21
N ALA A 44 -10.31 10.20 11.30
CA ALA A 44 -10.10 9.05 10.43
C ALA A 44 -9.00 9.32 9.39
N TYR A 45 -8.92 10.55 8.86
CA TYR A 45 -7.85 10.95 7.95
C TYR A 45 -6.48 10.98 8.66
N GLU A 46 -6.43 11.47 9.90
CA GLU A 46 -5.21 11.45 10.73
C GLU A 46 -4.76 10.02 11.04
N GLN A 47 -5.68 9.16 11.45
CA GLN A 47 -5.38 7.76 11.73
C GLN A 47 -4.85 7.04 10.48
N GLY A 48 -5.51 7.22 9.34
CA GLY A 48 -5.07 6.65 8.06
C GLY A 48 -3.68 7.14 7.63
N PHE A 49 -3.35 8.41 7.91
CA PHE A 49 -2.04 8.97 7.62
C PHE A 49 -0.94 8.31 8.48
N LEU A 50 -1.19 8.17 9.78
CA LEU A 50 -0.25 7.50 10.69
C LEU A 50 -0.04 6.03 10.32
N ASP A 51 -1.10 5.33 9.92
CA ASP A 51 -1.01 3.92 9.53
C ASP A 51 -0.26 3.76 8.21
N ALA A 52 -0.47 4.65 7.23
CA ALA A 52 0.33 4.66 6.00
C ALA A 52 1.83 4.87 6.28
N LEU A 53 2.18 5.79 7.19
CA LEU A 53 3.57 6.00 7.59
C LEU A 53 4.19 4.78 8.27
N LYS A 54 3.43 4.07 9.11
CA LYS A 54 3.89 2.80 9.71
C LYS A 54 4.13 1.75 8.63
N THR A 55 3.20 1.58 7.68
CA THR A 55 3.38 0.65 6.55
C THR A 55 4.61 0.97 5.73
N ILE A 56 4.87 2.24 5.43
CA ILE A 56 6.09 2.65 4.69
C ILE A 56 7.33 2.31 5.50
N ARG A 57 7.35 2.63 6.80
CA ARG A 57 8.46 2.30 7.69
C ARG A 57 8.71 0.79 7.73
N ASP A 58 7.65 0.01 7.86
CA ASP A 58 7.73 -1.45 7.91
C ASP A 58 8.23 -2.00 6.56
N LEU A 59 7.76 -1.47 5.44
CA LEU A 59 8.23 -1.84 4.09
C LEU A 59 9.71 -1.48 3.85
N LEU A 60 10.22 -0.43 4.48
CA LEU A 60 11.63 -0.05 4.43
C LEU A 60 12.50 -0.82 5.45
N SER A 61 11.88 -1.48 6.43
CA SER A 61 12.59 -2.27 7.43
C SER A 61 13.14 -3.57 6.86
N LYS A 62 14.22 -4.09 7.45
CA LYS A 62 14.83 -5.35 7.02
C LYS A 62 13.88 -6.54 7.25
N GLU A 63 13.11 -6.55 8.34
CA GLU A 63 12.12 -7.61 8.61
C GLU A 63 10.91 -7.53 7.67
N GLY A 64 10.39 -6.32 7.40
CA GLY A 64 9.24 -6.15 6.50
C GLY A 64 9.56 -6.51 5.05
N LEU A 65 10.76 -6.16 4.55
CA LEU A 65 11.22 -6.62 3.24
C LEU A 65 11.29 -8.15 3.13
N LEU A 66 11.61 -8.85 4.25
CA LEU A 66 11.64 -10.31 4.30
C LEU A 66 10.23 -10.91 4.22
N MET A 67 9.27 -10.35 4.97
CA MET A 67 7.86 -10.74 4.95
C MET A 67 7.22 -10.57 3.57
N TYR A 68 7.41 -9.39 2.94
CA TYR A 68 6.85 -9.14 1.61
C TYR A 68 7.45 -10.05 0.54
N ARG A 69 8.75 -10.38 0.61
CA ARG A 69 9.37 -11.38 -0.27
C ARG A 69 8.78 -12.78 -0.08
N TYR A 70 8.42 -13.14 1.15
CA TYR A 70 7.85 -14.45 1.44
C TYR A 70 6.45 -14.60 0.86
N VAL A 71 5.57 -13.60 1.06
CA VAL A 71 4.22 -13.58 0.50
C VAL A 71 4.24 -13.59 -1.04
N PHE A 72 5.14 -12.83 -1.67
CA PHE A 72 5.28 -12.84 -3.14
C PHE A 72 5.72 -14.20 -3.68
N ASN A 73 6.58 -14.92 -2.96
CA ASN A 73 6.99 -16.28 -3.32
C ASN A 73 5.89 -17.32 -3.05
N GLU A 74 5.04 -17.11 -2.04
CA GLU A 74 3.87 -17.96 -1.80
C GLU A 74 2.79 -17.74 -2.86
N GLU A 75 2.55 -16.50 -3.32
CA GLU A 75 1.65 -16.22 -4.44
C GLU A 75 2.22 -16.74 -5.77
N GLN A 76 3.52 -16.59 -6.03
CA GLN A 76 4.15 -17.18 -7.23
C GLN A 76 4.08 -18.70 -7.26
N LYS A 77 4.15 -19.38 -6.11
CA LYS A 77 3.95 -20.83 -6.05
C LYS A 77 2.51 -21.27 -6.30
N ARG A 78 1.51 -20.38 -6.14
CA ARG A 78 0.10 -20.73 -6.32
C ARG A 78 -0.40 -20.62 -7.76
N GLU A 79 0.26 -19.85 -8.64
CA GLU A 79 -0.14 -19.79 -10.06
C GLU A 79 0.44 -20.94 -10.91
N GLU A 80 1.62 -21.48 -10.57
CA GLU A 80 2.22 -22.60 -11.33
C GLU A 80 1.71 -23.99 -10.88
N ASP A 81 1.21 -24.12 -9.64
CA ASP A 81 0.68 -25.39 -9.13
C ASP A 81 -0.78 -25.67 -9.56
N GLU A 82 -1.54 -24.66 -10.04
CA GLU A 82 -2.93 -24.88 -10.52
C GLU A 82 -3.01 -25.68 -11.84
N ASN A 83 -1.94 -25.75 -12.63
CA ASN A 83 -1.90 -26.48 -13.91
C ASN A 83 -1.15 -27.83 -13.83
N ARG A 84 -0.83 -28.31 -12.63
CA ARG A 84 -0.08 -29.58 -12.46
C ARG A 84 -0.95 -30.81 -12.16
N ASP A 85 -2.21 -30.61 -11.80
CA ASP A 85 -3.14 -31.68 -11.44
C ASP A 85 -4.37 -31.76 -12.36
N THR A 86 -4.17 -31.70 -13.68
CA THR A 86 -5.11 -32.26 -14.66
C THR A 86 -4.49 -33.48 -15.32
N PHE A 87 -4.68 -34.64 -14.69
CA PHE A 87 -4.62 -35.96 -15.31
C PHE A 87 -5.97 -36.30 -15.96
#